data_AF-A0A7L1C1L7-F1
#
_entry.id   AF-A0A7L1C1L7-F1
#
_cell.length_a   1.000
_cell.length_b   1.000
_cell.length_c   1.000
_cell.angle_alpha   90.00
_cell.angle_beta   90.00
_cell.angle_gamma   90.00
#
_symmetry.space_group_name_H-M   'P 1'
#
loop_
_entity.id
_entity.type
_entity.pdbx_description
1 polymer ?
#
loop_
_entity_poly.entity_id
_entity_poly.type
_entity_poly.pdbx_seq_one_letter_code
_entity_poly.pdbx_strand_id
1 'polypeptide(L)'
;ASAAIKRYVELGNALNATALDAIGTRYVCLLNTTELQAIHPPSLRLVSLDPSACSQETKNLLYQKAKQAFSDQHHLPAYYELILPYLGGAPAADLKTLSKDDVNMNISTFVTLRKESLMNLTPREVQGLLGMHLPELAQWQNRFPVWDWIQVQKQSELDQLHIGLTGGTQEGYINIITPKFPAMSSAPLGTVATAFHLLPALLLSVCMVSILS
;
A
#
# COMPACT_ATOMS: atom_id res chain seq x y z
N ALA A 1 -5.09 -28.90 -16.99
CA ALA A 1 -6.24 -28.04 -16.67
C ALA A 1 -6.24 -26.75 -17.48
N SER A 2 -5.26 -25.84 -17.35
CA SER A 2 -5.26 -24.54 -18.05
C SER A 2 -5.38 -24.64 -19.57
N ALA A 3 -4.67 -25.57 -20.22
CA ALA A 3 -4.80 -25.80 -21.67
C ALA A 3 -6.21 -26.29 -22.09
N ALA A 4 -6.87 -27.08 -21.24
CA ALA A 4 -8.23 -27.56 -21.51
C ALA A 4 -9.26 -26.43 -21.36
N ILE A 5 -9.08 -25.55 -20.38
CA ILE A 5 -9.94 -24.37 -20.18
C ILE A 5 -9.79 -23.39 -21.33
N LYS A 6 -8.55 -23.11 -21.76
CA LYS A 6 -8.29 -22.29 -22.94
C LYS A 6 -8.98 -22.86 -24.17
N ARG A 7 -8.83 -24.17 -24.43
CA ARG A 7 -9.50 -24.85 -25.54
C ARG A 7 -11.04 -24.76 -25.43
N TYR A 8 -11.59 -24.90 -24.23
CA TYR A 8 -13.03 -24.79 -23.98
C TYR A 8 -13.56 -23.40 -24.39
N VAL A 9 -12.85 -22.33 -23.99
CA VAL A 9 -13.20 -20.95 -24.33
C VAL A 9 -12.98 -20.66 -25.82
N GLU A 10 -11.89 -21.15 -26.42
CA GLU A 10 -11.60 -21.01 -27.87
C GLU A 10 -12.67 -21.68 -28.76
N LEU A 11 -13.35 -22.71 -28.25
CA LEU A 11 -14.49 -23.35 -28.93
C LEU A 11 -15.80 -22.55 -28.78
N GLY A 12 -15.76 -21.36 -28.18
CA GLY A 12 -16.92 -20.48 -28.00
C GLY A 12 -17.78 -20.83 -26.79
N ASN A 13 -17.33 -21.73 -25.91
CA ASN A 13 -18.09 -22.05 -24.70
C ASN A 13 -17.93 -20.94 -23.65
N ALA A 14 -19.04 -20.59 -23.00
CA ALA A 14 -19.05 -19.56 -21.98
C ALA A 14 -18.52 -20.08 -20.63
N LEU A 15 -17.75 -19.26 -19.92
CA LEU A 15 -17.41 -19.47 -18.50
C LEU A 15 -18.63 -19.13 -17.62
N ASN A 16 -19.67 -19.94 -17.74
CA ASN A 16 -20.90 -19.84 -16.94
C ASN A 16 -20.70 -20.42 -15.52
N ALA A 17 -21.75 -20.38 -14.69
CA ALA A 17 -21.67 -20.84 -13.30
C ALA A 17 -21.17 -22.30 -13.18
N THR A 18 -21.69 -23.22 -13.99
CA THR A 18 -21.26 -24.63 -13.98
C THR A 18 -19.80 -24.78 -14.36
N ALA A 19 -19.33 -24.06 -15.38
CA ALA A 19 -17.92 -24.09 -15.78
C ALA A 19 -17.02 -23.49 -14.68
N LEU A 20 -17.40 -22.36 -14.09
CA LEU A 20 -16.67 -21.70 -13.02
C LEU A 20 -16.58 -22.58 -11.76
N ASP A 21 -17.68 -23.25 -11.39
CA ASP A 21 -17.74 -24.19 -10.27
C ASP A 21 -16.84 -25.41 -10.53
N ALA A 22 -16.91 -25.98 -11.74
CA ALA A 22 -16.11 -27.15 -12.13
C ALA A 22 -14.59 -26.88 -12.13
N ILE A 23 -14.16 -25.68 -12.55
CA ILE A 23 -12.74 -25.32 -12.52
C ILE A 23 -12.32 -24.81 -11.13
N GLY A 24 -13.25 -24.24 -10.36
CA GLY A 24 -13.00 -23.66 -9.05
C GLY A 24 -12.00 -22.49 -9.05
N THR A 25 -11.81 -21.86 -7.89
CA THR A 25 -11.02 -20.63 -7.81
C THR A 25 -9.58 -20.79 -8.27
N ARG A 26 -8.95 -21.94 -7.99
CA ARG A 26 -7.56 -22.21 -8.36
C ARG A 26 -7.32 -21.97 -9.85
N TYR A 27 -8.21 -22.46 -10.69
CA TYR A 27 -8.06 -22.32 -12.14
C TYR A 27 -8.65 -21.00 -12.66
N VAL A 28 -9.64 -20.41 -11.98
CA VAL A 28 -10.05 -19.02 -12.25
C VAL A 28 -8.86 -18.05 -12.09
N CYS A 29 -8.00 -18.23 -11.09
CA CYS A 29 -6.80 -17.40 -10.91
C CYS A 29 -5.75 -17.54 -12.03
N LEU A 30 -5.86 -18.56 -12.90
CA LEU A 30 -4.94 -18.80 -14.02
C LEU A 30 -5.50 -18.33 -15.37
N LEU A 31 -6.74 -17.84 -15.40
CA LEU A 31 -7.34 -17.28 -16.60
C LEU A 31 -6.64 -15.97 -16.97
N ASN A 32 -6.47 -15.74 -18.27
CA ASN A 32 -5.97 -14.47 -18.78
C ASN A 32 -7.06 -13.37 -18.75
N THR A 33 -6.66 -12.13 -19.00
CA THR A 33 -7.53 -10.95 -19.00
C THR A 33 -8.75 -11.12 -19.93
N THR A 34 -8.56 -11.66 -21.13
CA THR A 34 -9.64 -11.87 -22.11
C THR A 34 -10.65 -12.91 -21.61
N GLU A 35 -10.16 -14.02 -21.05
CA GLU A 35 -11.01 -15.09 -20.48
C GLU A 35 -11.81 -14.57 -19.27
N LEU A 36 -11.16 -13.82 -18.36
CA LEU A 36 -11.82 -13.19 -17.21
C LEU A 36 -12.88 -12.16 -17.65
N GLN A 37 -12.59 -11.39 -18.70
CA GLN A 37 -13.55 -10.44 -19.28
C GLN A 37 -14.74 -11.14 -19.94
N ALA A 38 -14.57 -12.35 -20.46
CA ALA A 38 -15.65 -13.15 -21.05
C ALA A 38 -16.61 -13.75 -20.00
N ILE A 39 -16.27 -13.73 -18.71
CA ILE A 39 -17.17 -14.19 -17.65
C ILE A 39 -18.44 -13.33 -17.66
N HIS A 40 -19.59 -13.99 -17.77
CA HIS A 40 -20.90 -13.35 -17.69
C HIS A 40 -21.23 -13.05 -16.22
N PRO A 41 -21.39 -11.77 -15.80
CA PRO A 41 -21.51 -11.39 -14.40
C PRO A 41 -22.55 -12.19 -13.57
N PRO A 42 -23.78 -12.42 -14.04
CA PRO A 42 -24.78 -13.19 -13.29
C PRO A 42 -24.34 -14.61 -12.89
N SER A 43 -23.34 -15.18 -13.58
CA SER A 43 -22.76 -16.48 -13.21
C SER A 43 -22.15 -16.47 -11.80
N LEU A 44 -21.63 -15.32 -11.34
CA LEU A 44 -21.05 -15.16 -10.01
C LEU A 44 -22.09 -15.25 -8.88
N ARG A 45 -23.39 -15.13 -9.18
CA ARG A 45 -24.45 -15.33 -8.17
C ARG A 45 -24.60 -16.79 -7.75
N LEU A 46 -24.09 -17.72 -8.56
CA LEU A 46 -24.36 -19.16 -8.45
C LEU A 46 -23.09 -19.97 -8.15
N VAL A 47 -21.97 -19.32 -7.90
CA VAL A 47 -20.68 -19.96 -7.60
C VAL A 47 -20.03 -19.30 -6.41
N SER A 48 -19.38 -20.10 -5.56
CA SER A 48 -18.58 -19.61 -4.44
C SER A 48 -17.11 -19.62 -4.84
N LEU A 49 -16.53 -18.43 -5.04
CA LEU A 49 -15.10 -18.27 -5.35
C LEU A 49 -14.39 -17.52 -4.22
N ASP A 50 -13.16 -17.92 -3.94
CA ASP A 50 -12.25 -17.25 -2.99
C ASP A 50 -11.00 -16.77 -3.73
N PRO A 51 -11.03 -15.57 -4.36
CA PRO A 51 -9.93 -15.06 -5.15
C PRO A 51 -8.79 -14.48 -4.30
N SER A 52 -8.76 -14.71 -2.98
CA SER A 52 -7.76 -14.15 -2.05
C SER A 52 -6.31 -14.42 -2.49
N ALA A 53 -6.04 -15.58 -3.08
CA ALA A 53 -4.73 -15.98 -3.60
C ALA A 53 -4.47 -15.57 -5.07
N CYS A 54 -5.45 -15.01 -5.78
CA CYS A 54 -5.25 -14.59 -7.18
C CYS A 54 -4.35 -13.36 -7.28
N SER A 55 -3.83 -13.12 -8.49
CA SER A 55 -3.14 -11.87 -8.84
C SER A 55 -4.04 -10.64 -8.61
N GLN A 56 -3.44 -9.47 -8.39
CA GLN A 56 -4.21 -8.24 -8.19
C GLN A 56 -5.05 -7.87 -9.43
N GLU A 57 -4.53 -8.12 -10.63
CA GLU A 57 -5.28 -7.91 -11.88
C GLU A 57 -6.54 -8.79 -11.92
N THR A 58 -6.41 -10.08 -11.59
CA THR A 58 -7.55 -10.99 -11.50
C THR A 58 -8.56 -10.54 -10.47
N LYS A 59 -8.12 -10.14 -9.26
CA LYS A 59 -9.01 -9.60 -8.22
C LYS A 59 -9.78 -8.39 -8.71
N ASN A 60 -9.10 -7.45 -9.38
CA ASN A 60 -9.73 -6.25 -9.94
C ASN A 60 -10.84 -6.60 -10.94
N LEU A 61 -10.58 -7.52 -11.87
CA LEU A 61 -11.56 -7.95 -12.87
C LEU A 61 -12.74 -8.68 -12.23
N LEU A 62 -12.46 -9.62 -11.32
CA LEU A 62 -13.51 -10.37 -10.61
C LEU A 62 -14.38 -9.44 -9.76
N TYR A 63 -13.80 -8.43 -9.11
CA TYR A 63 -14.56 -7.42 -8.38
C TYR A 63 -15.52 -6.65 -9.30
N GLN A 64 -15.06 -6.20 -10.47
CA GLN A 64 -15.94 -5.51 -11.44
C GLN A 64 -17.08 -6.41 -11.90
N LYS A 65 -16.81 -7.70 -12.14
CA LYS A 65 -17.84 -8.69 -12.47
C LYS A 65 -18.81 -8.90 -11.31
N ALA A 66 -18.33 -9.03 -10.08
CA ALA A 66 -19.18 -9.19 -8.90
C ALA A 66 -20.08 -7.96 -8.66
N LYS A 67 -19.52 -6.75 -8.75
CA LYS A 67 -20.27 -5.49 -8.66
C LYS A 67 -21.41 -5.42 -9.69
N GLN A 68 -21.15 -5.82 -10.93
CA GLN A 68 -22.20 -5.90 -11.96
C GLN A 68 -23.23 -6.98 -11.62
N ALA A 69 -22.76 -8.15 -11.20
CA ALA A 69 -23.58 -9.29 -10.84
C ALA A 69 -24.57 -8.96 -9.72
N PHE A 70 -24.19 -8.15 -8.73
CA PHE A 70 -25.02 -7.86 -7.55
C PHE A 70 -25.58 -6.42 -7.54
N SER A 71 -25.55 -5.74 -8.68
CA SER A 71 -25.95 -4.32 -8.79
C SER A 71 -27.40 -4.05 -8.39
N ASP A 72 -28.30 -5.01 -8.60
CA ASP A 72 -29.71 -4.97 -8.15
C ASP A 72 -29.85 -5.01 -6.62
N GLN A 73 -28.87 -5.59 -5.92
CA GLN A 73 -28.88 -5.69 -4.46
C GLN A 73 -28.21 -4.48 -3.80
N HIS A 74 -27.63 -3.53 -4.53
CA HIS A 74 -26.76 -2.47 -3.99
C HIS A 74 -27.38 -1.63 -2.86
N HIS A 75 -28.71 -1.50 -2.83
CA HIS A 75 -29.46 -0.74 -1.82
C HIS A 75 -29.83 -1.56 -0.58
N LEU A 76 -29.48 -2.85 -0.54
CA LEU A 76 -29.84 -3.78 0.51
C LEU A 76 -28.62 -4.05 1.41
N PRO A 77 -28.82 -4.24 2.73
CA PRO A 77 -27.73 -4.57 3.65
C PRO A 77 -26.92 -5.81 3.23
N ALA A 78 -27.57 -6.78 2.59
CA ALA A 78 -26.94 -8.01 2.11
C ALA A 78 -25.91 -7.78 0.97
N TYR A 79 -25.90 -6.60 0.34
CA TYR A 79 -24.96 -6.30 -0.75
C TYR A 79 -23.51 -6.50 -0.34
N TYR A 80 -23.14 -6.04 0.86
CA TYR A 80 -21.78 -6.17 1.38
C TYR A 80 -21.34 -7.63 1.45
N GLU A 81 -22.18 -8.52 1.97
CA GLU A 81 -21.90 -9.95 2.10
C GLU A 81 -21.68 -10.61 0.73
N LEU A 82 -22.46 -10.21 -0.28
CA LEU A 82 -22.36 -10.76 -1.64
C LEU A 82 -21.05 -10.38 -2.35
N ILE A 83 -20.53 -9.17 -2.10
CA ILE A 83 -19.28 -8.71 -2.72
C ILE A 83 -18.03 -8.99 -1.88
N LEU A 84 -18.20 -9.37 -0.60
CA LEU A 84 -17.13 -9.56 0.37
C LEU A 84 -15.94 -10.38 -0.16
N PRO A 85 -16.12 -11.55 -0.81
CA PRO A 85 -15.00 -12.35 -1.32
C PRO A 85 -14.15 -11.63 -2.36
N TYR A 86 -14.70 -10.61 -3.02
CA TYR A 86 -14.08 -9.91 -4.14
C TYR A 86 -13.48 -8.55 -3.75
N LEU A 87 -13.65 -8.10 -2.50
CA LEU A 87 -13.24 -6.75 -2.06
C LEU A 87 -11.74 -6.48 -2.18
N GLY A 88 -10.90 -7.52 -2.23
CA GLY A 88 -9.48 -7.38 -2.55
C GLY A 88 -9.20 -6.72 -3.91
N GLY A 89 -10.20 -6.63 -4.81
CA GLY A 89 -10.12 -5.92 -6.09
C GLY A 89 -10.84 -4.56 -6.13
N ALA A 90 -11.45 -4.12 -5.03
CA ALA A 90 -12.33 -2.97 -5.00
C ALA A 90 -11.58 -1.63 -5.19
N PRO A 91 -12.07 -0.72 -6.06
CA PRO A 91 -11.51 0.61 -6.16
C PRO A 91 -11.88 1.50 -4.97
N ALA A 92 -11.02 2.49 -4.71
CA ALA A 92 -11.21 3.43 -3.61
C ALA A 92 -12.61 4.08 -3.63
N ALA A 93 -13.12 4.46 -4.80
CA ALA A 93 -14.45 5.07 -4.91
C ALA A 93 -15.57 4.17 -4.34
N ASP A 94 -15.48 2.87 -4.56
CA ASP A 94 -16.47 1.92 -4.05
C ASP A 94 -16.30 1.67 -2.56
N LEU A 95 -15.05 1.60 -2.07
CA LEU A 95 -14.76 1.53 -0.63
C LEU A 95 -15.25 2.78 0.12
N LYS A 96 -15.12 3.97 -0.48
CA LYS A 96 -15.65 5.23 0.05
C LYS A 96 -17.18 5.31 0.06
N THR A 97 -17.82 4.48 -0.75
CA THR A 97 -19.27 4.34 -0.75
C THR A 97 -19.66 3.41 0.40
N LEU A 98 -19.03 2.23 0.50
CA LEU A 98 -19.24 1.28 1.58
C LEU A 98 -18.96 1.85 2.97
N SER A 99 -18.03 2.81 3.10
CA SER A 99 -17.74 3.46 4.38
C SER A 99 -18.93 4.24 4.97
N LYS A 100 -20.00 4.45 4.19
CA LYS A 100 -21.22 5.14 4.61
C LYS A 100 -22.34 4.18 4.99
N ASP A 101 -22.16 2.88 4.75
CA ASP A 101 -23.22 1.87 4.80
C ASP A 101 -23.14 0.98 6.07
N ASP A 102 -22.31 1.34 7.06
CA ASP A 102 -22.13 0.62 8.33
C ASP A 102 -21.85 -0.89 8.16
N VAL A 103 -20.93 -1.20 7.23
CA VAL A 103 -20.65 -2.59 6.82
C VAL A 103 -19.88 -3.41 7.85
N ASN A 104 -19.36 -2.78 8.91
CA ASN A 104 -18.58 -3.43 9.97
C ASN A 104 -17.52 -4.40 9.41
N MET A 105 -16.67 -3.89 8.54
CA MET A 105 -15.64 -4.67 7.85
C MET A 105 -14.64 -5.26 8.83
N ASN A 106 -14.47 -6.58 8.78
CA ASN A 106 -13.45 -7.26 9.57
C ASN A 106 -12.05 -6.76 9.19
N ILE A 107 -11.17 -6.59 10.18
CA ILE A 107 -9.78 -6.20 9.95
C ILE A 107 -9.04 -7.17 9.00
N SER A 108 -9.38 -8.46 9.02
CA SER A 108 -8.82 -9.47 8.11
C SER A 108 -9.17 -9.19 6.65
N THR A 109 -10.35 -8.64 6.38
CA THR A 109 -10.74 -8.20 5.04
C THR A 109 -10.02 -6.90 4.71
N PHE A 110 -10.00 -5.93 5.63
CA PHE A 110 -9.37 -4.62 5.43
C PHE A 110 -7.91 -4.73 5.00
N VAL A 111 -7.12 -5.60 5.66
CA VAL A 111 -5.69 -5.79 5.34
C VAL A 111 -5.45 -6.52 4.01
N THR A 112 -6.49 -7.09 3.39
CA THR A 112 -6.41 -7.74 2.07
C THR A 112 -6.86 -6.85 0.93
N LEU A 113 -7.37 -5.65 1.23
CA LEU A 113 -7.73 -4.65 0.21
C LEU A 113 -6.50 -4.27 -0.62
N ARG A 114 -6.73 -3.96 -1.89
CA ARG A 114 -5.64 -3.53 -2.78
C ARG A 114 -4.99 -2.25 -2.27
N LYS A 115 -3.66 -2.28 -2.17
CA LYS A 115 -2.84 -1.20 -1.59
C LYS A 115 -3.21 0.18 -2.13
N GLU A 116 -3.28 0.34 -3.45
CA GLU A 116 -3.60 1.64 -4.09
C GLU A 116 -4.95 2.21 -3.66
N SER A 117 -5.95 1.36 -3.39
CA SER A 117 -7.25 1.85 -2.94
C SER A 117 -7.26 2.17 -1.46
N LEU A 118 -6.54 1.38 -0.66
CA LEU A 118 -6.38 1.62 0.77
C LEU A 118 -5.65 2.95 1.03
N MET A 119 -4.59 3.27 0.27
CA MET A 119 -3.86 4.55 0.40
C MET A 119 -4.73 5.78 0.13
N ASN A 120 -5.82 5.63 -0.62
CA ASN A 120 -6.73 6.73 -0.97
C ASN A 120 -7.88 6.93 0.04
N LEU A 121 -7.90 6.16 1.13
CA LEU A 121 -8.89 6.26 2.20
C LEU A 121 -8.41 7.20 3.31
N THR A 122 -9.30 8.08 3.75
CA THR A 122 -9.08 8.94 4.93
C THR A 122 -9.33 8.18 6.24
N PRO A 123 -8.85 8.67 7.39
CA PRO A 123 -9.16 8.08 8.70
C PRO A 123 -10.66 7.91 8.94
N ARG A 124 -11.46 8.92 8.56
CA ARG A 124 -12.93 8.86 8.68
C ARG A 124 -13.56 7.78 7.80
N GLU A 125 -13.06 7.58 6.58
CA GLU A 125 -13.54 6.51 5.70
C GLU A 125 -13.13 5.13 6.24
N VAL A 126 -11.94 4.99 6.83
CA VAL A 126 -11.51 3.75 7.50
C VAL A 126 -12.36 3.46 8.74
N GLN A 127 -12.69 4.47 9.54
CA GLN A 127 -13.64 4.36 10.65
C GLN A 127 -15.00 3.85 10.17
N GLY A 128 -15.54 4.43 9.09
CA GLY A 128 -16.82 4.02 8.52
C GLY A 128 -16.82 2.60 7.95
N LEU A 129 -15.70 2.17 7.36
CA LEU A 129 -15.55 0.79 6.89
C LEU A 129 -15.48 -0.22 8.04
N LEU A 130 -14.59 0.01 9.01
CA LEU A 130 -14.34 -0.95 10.09
C LEU A 130 -15.47 -0.98 11.12
N GLY A 131 -16.16 0.15 11.34
CA GLY A 131 -17.26 0.26 12.30
C GLY A 131 -16.84 -0.24 13.68
N MET A 132 -17.56 -1.23 14.20
CA MET A 132 -17.26 -1.85 15.51
C MET A 132 -15.88 -2.51 15.60
N HIS A 133 -15.26 -2.86 14.46
CA HIS A 133 -13.92 -3.46 14.40
C HIS A 133 -12.78 -2.43 14.37
N LEU A 134 -13.08 -1.12 14.39
CA LEU A 134 -12.06 -0.07 14.38
C LEU A 134 -10.97 -0.24 15.47
N PRO A 135 -11.26 -0.61 16.73
CA PRO A 135 -10.23 -0.76 17.75
C PRO A 135 -9.17 -1.80 17.41
N GLU A 136 -9.49 -2.81 16.59
CA GLU A 136 -8.55 -3.84 16.17
C GLU A 136 -7.42 -3.25 15.30
N LEU A 137 -7.65 -2.14 14.59
CA LEU A 137 -6.68 -1.49 13.73
C LEU A 137 -5.38 -1.12 14.46
N ALA A 138 -5.45 -0.76 15.75
CA ALA A 138 -4.29 -0.42 16.58
C ALA A 138 -3.29 -1.58 16.73
N GLN A 139 -3.78 -2.82 16.69
CA GLN A 139 -2.95 -4.04 16.76
C GLN A 139 -2.16 -4.27 15.46
N TRP A 140 -2.59 -3.64 14.37
CA TRP A 140 -1.99 -3.77 13.04
C TRP A 140 -1.14 -2.56 12.65
N GLN A 141 -1.02 -1.53 13.49
CA GLN A 141 -0.34 -0.26 13.14
C GLN A 141 1.11 -0.44 12.63
N ASN A 142 1.80 -1.48 13.09
CA ASN A 142 3.18 -1.80 12.71
C ASN A 142 3.27 -2.92 11.65
N ARG A 143 2.17 -3.23 10.98
CA ARG A 143 2.08 -4.28 9.95
C ARG A 143 1.60 -3.69 8.63
N PHE A 144 2.15 -4.19 7.54
CA PHE A 144 1.62 -3.89 6.21
C PHE A 144 0.21 -4.51 6.04
N PRO A 145 -0.72 -3.84 5.33
CA PRO A 145 -0.60 -2.51 4.69
C PRO A 145 -0.98 -1.33 5.61
N VAL A 146 -1.39 -1.57 6.85
CA VAL A 146 -1.87 -0.53 7.78
C VAL A 146 -0.79 0.49 8.11
N TRP A 147 0.45 0.04 8.30
CA TRP A 147 1.59 0.93 8.53
C TRP A 147 1.79 1.94 7.39
N ASP A 148 1.78 1.49 6.13
CA ASP A 148 1.90 2.37 4.95
C ASP A 148 0.78 3.42 4.93
N TRP A 149 -0.44 2.99 5.27
CA TRP A 149 -1.60 3.86 5.28
C TRP A 149 -1.47 4.95 6.34
N ILE A 150 -1.07 4.59 7.56
CA ILE A 150 -0.85 5.54 8.66
C ILE A 150 0.15 6.62 8.22
N GLN A 151 1.25 6.24 7.57
CA GLN A 151 2.29 7.17 7.16
C GLN A 151 1.84 8.24 6.17
N VAL A 152 0.80 7.97 5.38
CA VAL A 152 0.26 8.94 4.42
C VAL A 152 -0.90 9.77 4.98
N GLN A 153 -1.34 9.52 6.21
CA GLN A 153 -2.36 10.34 6.89
C GLN A 153 -1.70 11.43 7.74
N LYS A 154 -2.47 12.46 8.09
CA LYS A 154 -2.05 13.43 9.12
C LYS A 154 -2.28 12.87 10.50
N GLN A 155 -1.36 13.16 11.42
CA GLN A 155 -1.50 12.70 12.81
C GLN A 155 -2.79 13.25 13.46
N SER A 156 -3.17 14.51 13.21
CA SER A 156 -4.41 15.08 13.80
C SER A 156 -5.69 14.38 13.32
N GLU A 157 -5.70 13.85 12.09
CA GLU A 157 -6.83 13.11 11.53
C GLU A 157 -6.86 11.67 12.08
N LEU A 158 -5.69 11.07 12.33
CA LEU A 158 -5.58 9.78 13.04
C LEU A 158 -6.02 9.89 14.50
N ASP A 159 -5.69 10.98 15.18
CA ASP A 159 -6.02 11.21 16.59
C ASP A 159 -7.55 11.29 16.82
N GLN A 160 -8.31 11.75 15.82
CA GLN A 160 -9.78 11.76 15.83
C GLN A 160 -10.41 10.35 15.89
N LEU A 161 -9.63 9.30 15.57
CA LEU A 161 -10.10 7.92 15.69
C LEU A 161 -10.10 7.43 17.14
N HIS A 162 -9.40 8.11 18.05
CA HIS A 162 -9.34 7.79 19.48
C HIS A 162 -8.90 6.35 19.82
N ILE A 163 -8.10 5.72 18.94
CA ILE A 163 -7.55 4.36 19.10
C ILE A 163 -6.03 4.33 19.26
N GLY A 164 -5.38 5.50 19.41
CA GLY A 164 -3.95 5.60 19.71
C GLY A 164 -3.02 5.24 18.54
N LEU A 165 -3.45 5.47 17.29
CA LEU A 165 -2.56 5.32 16.14
C LEU A 165 -1.51 6.43 16.14
N THR A 166 -0.26 6.08 15.84
CA THR A 166 0.85 7.02 15.78
C THR A 166 1.69 6.79 14.52
N GLY A 167 2.42 7.81 14.08
CA GLY A 167 3.29 7.72 12.89
C GLY A 167 2.73 8.39 11.65
N GLY A 168 1.64 9.15 11.78
CA GLY A 168 1.15 10.03 10.72
C GLY A 168 2.09 11.22 10.48
N THR A 169 1.87 11.91 9.37
CA THR A 169 2.59 13.13 9.02
C THR A 169 2.33 14.23 10.05
N GLN A 170 3.37 14.96 10.42
CA GLN A 170 3.27 16.08 11.35
C GLN A 170 2.66 17.30 10.66
N GLU A 171 1.81 18.01 11.39
CA GLU A 171 1.23 19.26 10.94
C GLU A 171 2.06 20.42 11.49
N GLY A 172 2.82 21.08 10.62
CA GLY A 172 3.61 22.23 11.02
C GLY A 172 4.59 22.69 9.94
N TYR A 173 4.94 23.97 10.00
CA TYR A 173 6.05 24.53 9.25
C TYR A 173 7.35 24.21 9.97
N ILE A 174 8.40 23.85 9.24
CA ILE A 174 9.76 23.93 9.78
C ILE A 174 10.01 25.42 10.05
N ASN A 175 10.05 25.84 11.32
CA ASN A 175 10.64 27.12 11.67
C ASN A 175 12.14 27.01 11.42
N ILE A 176 12.59 27.34 10.20
CA ILE A 176 14.01 27.57 9.94
C ILE A 176 14.35 28.88 10.64
N ILE A 177 14.72 28.79 11.91
CA ILE A 177 15.38 29.89 12.60
C ILE A 177 16.73 30.01 11.91
N THR A 178 16.86 30.94 10.95
CA THR A 178 18.14 31.25 10.32
C THR A 178 19.08 31.69 11.44
N PRO A 179 20.15 30.95 11.78
CA PRO A 179 21.09 31.41 12.79
C PRO A 179 21.69 32.72 12.30
N LYS A 180 21.48 33.79 13.06
CA LYS A 180 22.07 35.09 12.80
C LYS A 180 23.56 34.97 13.15
N PHE A 181 24.36 34.54 12.18
CA PHE A 181 25.80 34.52 12.36
C PHE A 181 26.28 35.94 12.65
N PRO A 182 26.97 36.21 13.77
CA PRO A 182 27.58 37.51 13.99
C PRO A 182 28.54 37.80 12.85
N ALA A 183 28.54 39.05 12.39
CA ALA A 183 29.45 39.50 11.34
C ALA A 183 30.88 39.10 11.74
N MET A 184 31.56 38.39 10.84
CA MET A 184 32.93 37.96 11.04
C MET A 184 33.79 39.22 11.21
N SER A 185 34.31 39.41 12.42
CA SER A 185 35.24 40.50 12.72
C SER A 185 36.47 40.30 11.85
N SER A 186 36.65 41.14 10.83
CA SER A 186 37.83 41.19 9.99
C SER A 186 39.01 41.67 10.84
N ALA A 187 39.78 40.73 11.40
CA ALA A 187 41.08 41.03 11.97
C ALA A 187 42.06 41.36 10.82
N PRO A 188 42.81 42.46 10.89
CA PRO A 188 43.80 42.77 9.87
C PRO A 188 44.95 41.76 9.94
N LEU A 189 45.40 41.31 8.77
CA LEU A 189 46.54 40.42 8.61
C LEU A 189 47.81 41.19 9.03
N GLY A 190 48.26 40.97 10.26
CA GLY A 190 49.50 41.53 10.77
C GLY A 190 50.71 40.88 10.10
N THR A 191 51.47 41.69 9.36
CA THR A 191 52.77 41.35 8.77
C THR A 191 53.76 41.00 9.88
N VAL A 192 54.20 39.75 9.97
CA VAL A 192 55.40 39.39 10.73
C VAL A 192 56.46 38.92 9.74
N ALA A 193 57.32 39.87 9.38
CA ALA A 193 58.58 39.61 8.70
C ALA A 193 59.61 39.08 9.70
N THR A 194 60.34 38.05 9.25
CA THR A 194 61.74 37.70 9.54
C THR A 194 62.16 37.43 10.99
N ALA A 195 62.60 36.19 11.26
CA ALA A 195 63.98 35.88 11.69
C ALA A 195 64.05 34.47 12.29
N PHE A 196 64.38 33.46 11.48
CA PHE A 196 65.02 32.23 11.96
C PHE A 196 66.02 31.76 10.90
N HIS A 197 67.08 32.55 10.74
CA HIS A 197 68.36 32.00 10.30
C HIS A 197 69.14 31.59 11.55
N LEU A 198 69.85 30.46 11.42
CA LEU A 198 70.82 29.87 12.35
C LEU A 198 70.23 28.84 13.33
N LEU A 199 70.15 27.60 12.86
CA LEU A 199 70.86 26.45 13.47
C LEU A 199 70.86 25.27 12.48
N PRO A 200 71.90 25.15 11.62
CA PRO A 200 72.16 23.95 10.83
C PRO A 200 72.81 22.87 11.71
N ALA A 201 72.73 21.62 11.25
CA ALA A 201 73.33 20.40 11.82
C ALA A 201 72.49 19.67 12.88
N LEU A 202 71.58 18.80 12.42
CA LEU A 202 71.65 17.35 12.64
C LEU A 202 70.50 16.69 11.86
N LEU A 203 70.69 15.45 11.41
CA LEU A 203 69.73 14.58 10.69
C LEU A 203 69.79 14.60 9.15
N LEU A 204 71.00 14.68 8.59
CA LEU A 204 71.35 13.85 7.43
C LEU A 204 71.89 12.51 7.93
N SER A 205 71.04 11.51 8.19
CA SER A 205 71.54 10.13 8.38
C SER A 205 70.52 8.98 8.25
N VAL A 206 69.30 9.18 7.70
CA VAL A 206 68.40 8.03 7.46
C VAL A 206 67.71 8.13 6.09
N CYS A 207 68.52 8.35 5.06
CA CYS A 207 68.20 7.87 3.72
C CYS A 207 69.35 6.94 3.35
N MET A 208 69.02 5.72 2.89
CA MET A 208 69.90 4.64 2.39
C MET A 208 69.90 3.36 3.23
N VAL A 209 68.74 2.75 3.52
CA VAL A 209 68.58 1.27 3.49
C VAL A 209 67.12 0.95 3.16
N SER A 210 66.70 1.17 1.92
CA SER A 210 65.45 0.60 1.38
C SER A 210 65.61 0.31 -0.11
N ILE A 211 66.77 -0.26 -0.47
CA ILE A 211 67.01 -0.85 -1.79
C ILE A 211 67.76 -2.17 -1.50
N LEU A 212 67.08 -3.29 -1.78
CA LEU A 212 67.45 -4.72 -1.62
C LEU A 212 67.25 -5.37 -0.23
N SER A 213 66.03 -5.80 0.04
CA SER A 213 65.69 -7.22 0.31
C SER A 213 64.18 -7.44 0.17
#